data_AF-A0A0R1EX76-F1
#
_entry.id   AF-A0A0R1EX76-F1
#
_cell.length_a   1.000
_cell.length_b   1.000
_cell.length_c   1.000
_cell.angle_alpha   90.00
_cell.angle_beta   90.00
_cell.angle_gamma   90.00
#
_symmetry.space_group_name_H-M   'P 1'
#
loop_
_entity.id
_entity.type
_entity.pdbx_description
1 polymer ?
#
loop_
_entity_poly.entity_id
_entity_poly.type
_entity_poly.pdbx_seq_one_letter_code
_entity_poly.pdbx_strand_id
1 'polypeptide(L)'
;MLSQLSQFYRDLSKVDTNGSAYWSNLYADIVNSLENKRDKGGLLNSYKKFNKFSSTKRLYHEIRKDIGDFEDLINPLELFVPKIVTPRIIDQRIKNQQGLFMFVPFVDNYGVSENGQSTFIGSDDVKERTQTRINILRLLSSPENQQPVTFVIPHEKKESIRTELESMGITESFIYPDPSHIAHEISKYY
;
A
#
# COMPACT_ATOMS: atom_id res chain seq x y z
N MET A 1 -14.24 23.67 5.75
CA MET A 1 -14.22 22.27 5.27
C MET A 1 -12.79 21.81 4.99
N LEU A 2 -12.05 22.48 4.11
CA LEU A 2 -10.61 22.23 3.90
C LEU A 2 -9.79 22.36 5.20
N SER A 3 -10.03 23.40 6.01
CA SER A 3 -9.30 23.62 7.27
C SER A 3 -9.41 22.48 8.30
N GLN A 4 -10.57 21.81 8.38
CA GLN A 4 -10.79 20.72 9.34
C GLN A 4 -10.14 19.41 8.87
N LEU A 5 -10.16 19.17 7.56
CA LEU A 5 -9.46 18.05 6.95
C LEU A 5 -7.94 18.24 7.05
N SER A 6 -7.44 19.45 6.80
CA SER A 6 -6.04 19.81 7.03
C SER A 6 -5.65 19.63 8.50
N GLN A 7 -6.51 20.01 9.46
CA GLN A 7 -6.24 19.78 10.88
C GLN A 7 -6.15 18.29 11.21
N PHE A 8 -7.02 17.46 10.64
CA PHE A 8 -6.94 16.01 10.81
C PHE A 8 -5.58 15.46 10.36
N TYR A 9 -5.10 15.85 9.18
CA TYR A 9 -3.80 15.41 8.67
C TYR A 9 -2.63 15.94 9.52
N ARG A 10 -2.72 17.17 10.03
CA ARG A 10 -1.74 17.72 11.00
C ARG A 10 -1.69 16.93 12.30
N ASP A 11 -2.84 16.53 12.84
CA ASP A 11 -2.88 15.74 14.07
C ASP A 11 -2.35 14.33 13.86
N LEU A 12 -2.55 13.77 12.66
CA LEU A 12 -2.01 12.48 12.27
C LEU A 12 -0.49 12.52 12.06
N SER A 13 0.03 13.59 11.46
CA SER A 13 1.47 13.76 11.24
C SER A 13 2.26 13.91 12.55
N LYS A 14 1.63 14.37 13.64
CA LYS A 14 2.22 14.33 15.01
C LYS A 14 2.51 12.91 15.49
N VAL A 15 1.72 11.93 15.03
CA VAL A 15 1.92 10.52 15.41
C VAL A 15 2.92 9.83 14.48
N ASP A 16 3.10 10.36 13.27
CA ASP A 16 4.06 9.91 12.25
C ASP A 16 5.53 10.12 12.62
N THR A 17 5.83 10.98 13.58
CA THR A 17 7.19 11.17 14.12
C THR A 17 7.62 10.04 15.06
N ASN A 18 6.69 9.16 15.47
CA ASN A 18 7.05 7.99 16.28
C ASN A 18 7.65 6.90 15.41
N GLY A 19 8.72 6.26 15.89
CA GLY A 19 9.49 5.27 15.15
C GLY A 19 8.68 4.08 14.60
N SER A 20 9.31 3.31 13.71
CA SER A 20 8.73 2.17 12.97
C SER A 20 7.81 1.26 13.80
N ALA A 21 8.13 1.03 15.08
CA ALA A 21 7.35 0.19 15.99
C ALA A 21 5.87 0.59 16.13
N TYR A 22 5.51 1.89 16.12
CA TYR A 22 4.11 2.29 16.20
C TYR A 22 3.32 1.79 14.99
N TRP A 23 3.86 2.03 13.80
CA TRP A 23 3.23 1.67 12.54
C TRP A 23 3.22 0.15 12.31
N SER A 24 4.27 -0.57 12.72
CA SER A 24 4.29 -2.04 12.70
C SER A 24 3.22 -2.63 13.62
N ASN A 25 3.08 -2.10 14.84
CA ASN A 25 2.04 -2.54 15.76
C ASN A 25 0.64 -2.21 15.24
N LEU A 26 0.44 -1.03 14.67
CA LEU A 26 -0.84 -0.67 14.05
C LEU A 26 -1.17 -1.59 12.87
N TYR A 27 -0.18 -1.92 12.02
CA TYR A 27 -0.38 -2.89 10.95
C TYR A 27 -0.81 -4.25 11.51
N ALA A 28 -0.16 -4.73 12.57
CA ALA A 28 -0.56 -5.95 13.26
C ALA A 28 -1.97 -5.86 13.86
N ASP A 29 -2.34 -4.73 14.47
CA ASP A 29 -3.69 -4.49 15.02
C ASP A 29 -4.76 -4.62 13.92
N ILE A 30 -4.49 -4.05 12.73
CA ILE A 30 -5.39 -4.09 11.56
C ILE A 30 -5.49 -5.52 11.01
N VAL A 31 -4.38 -6.20 10.77
CA VAL A 31 -4.37 -7.57 10.21
C VAL A 31 -5.07 -8.56 11.15
N ASN A 32 -4.85 -8.42 12.46
CA ASN A 32 -5.46 -9.31 13.46
C ASN A 32 -6.90 -8.91 13.83
N SER A 33 -7.47 -7.88 13.18
CA SER A 33 -8.83 -7.40 13.45
C SER A 33 -9.11 -7.15 14.94
N LEU A 34 -8.14 -6.57 15.66
CA LEU A 34 -8.27 -6.36 17.11
C LEU A 34 -9.42 -5.39 17.42
N GLU A 35 -10.30 -5.80 18.34
CA GLU A 35 -11.46 -5.01 18.76
C GLU A 35 -11.03 -3.66 19.40
N ASN A 36 -9.93 -3.68 20.15
CA ASN A 36 -9.37 -2.50 20.79
C ASN A 36 -8.43 -1.75 19.85
N LYS A 37 -8.98 -0.77 19.15
CA LYS A 37 -8.20 0.11 18.25
C LYS A 37 -7.23 0.98 19.04
N ARG A 38 -6.00 1.08 18.55
CA ARG A 38 -4.95 1.94 19.11
C ARG A 38 -5.35 3.42 19.02
N ASP A 39 -5.38 4.12 20.15
CA ASP A 39 -5.80 5.52 20.24
C ASP A 39 -4.69 6.46 20.73
N LYS A 40 -3.49 6.35 20.13
CA LYS A 40 -2.40 7.24 20.51
C LYS A 40 -2.72 8.67 20.06
N GLY A 41 -2.75 9.61 21.01
CA GLY A 41 -3.02 11.02 20.70
C GLY A 41 -4.48 11.37 20.43
N GLY A 42 -5.44 10.52 20.81
CA GLY A 42 -6.88 10.78 20.65
C GLY A 42 -7.37 10.69 19.19
N LEU A 43 -6.67 9.91 18.37
CA LEU A 43 -6.98 9.75 16.96
C LEU A 43 -8.36 9.10 16.70
N LEU A 44 -8.87 8.25 17.59
CA LEU A 44 -10.20 7.65 17.43
C LEU A 44 -11.30 8.71 17.37
N ASN A 45 -11.20 9.76 18.19
CA ASN A 45 -12.12 10.89 18.14
C ASN A 45 -11.98 11.65 16.82
N SER A 46 -10.73 11.80 16.34
CA SER A 46 -10.44 12.35 15.03
C SER A 46 -11.01 11.50 13.89
N TYR A 47 -11.09 10.16 14.01
CA TYR A 47 -11.72 9.29 13.00
C TYR A 47 -13.22 9.49 12.93
N LYS A 48 -13.89 9.55 14.09
CA LYS A 48 -15.32 9.86 14.15
C LYS A 48 -15.63 11.20 13.48
N LYS A 49 -14.72 12.18 13.59
CA LYS A 49 -14.82 13.47 12.90
C LYS A 49 -14.53 13.36 11.41
N PHE A 50 -13.49 12.63 11.02
CA PHE A 50 -13.11 12.38 9.63
C PHE A 50 -14.26 11.79 8.81
N ASN A 51 -14.97 10.80 9.36
CA ASN A 51 -16.11 10.15 8.71
C ASN A 51 -17.35 11.05 8.56
N LYS A 52 -17.39 12.20 9.24
CA LYS A 52 -18.48 13.19 9.11
C LYS A 52 -18.21 14.24 8.03
N PHE A 53 -16.99 14.34 7.50
CA PHE A 53 -16.66 15.32 6.44
C PHE A 53 -17.42 14.99 5.14
N SER A 54 -17.84 16.02 4.38
CA SER A 54 -18.60 15.79 3.14
C SER A 54 -17.79 15.06 2.08
N SER A 55 -16.47 15.27 2.03
CA SER A 55 -15.56 14.55 1.14
C SER A 55 -15.58 13.06 1.44
N THR A 56 -15.55 12.68 2.72
CA THR A 56 -15.61 11.29 3.16
C THR A 56 -16.98 10.69 2.86
N LYS A 57 -18.07 11.44 3.11
CA LYS A 57 -19.43 11.03 2.72
C LYS A 57 -19.58 10.82 1.21
N ARG A 58 -18.96 11.69 0.41
CA ARG A 58 -18.94 11.54 -1.06
C ARG A 58 -18.18 10.28 -1.46
N LEU A 59 -17.03 10.01 -0.83
CA LEU A 59 -16.29 8.78 -1.05
C LEU A 59 -17.16 7.55 -0.73
N TYR A 60 -17.88 7.55 0.39
CA TYR A 60 -18.80 6.46 0.71
C TYR A 60 -19.85 6.25 -0.36
N HIS A 61 -20.45 7.34 -0.84
CA HIS A 61 -21.46 7.26 -1.88
C HIS A 61 -20.91 6.66 -3.19
N GLU A 62 -19.69 7.02 -3.59
CA GLU A 62 -19.05 6.45 -4.78
C GLU A 62 -18.67 4.98 -4.59
N ILE A 63 -18.15 4.59 -3.41
CA ILE A 63 -17.87 3.19 -3.10
C ILE A 63 -19.17 2.37 -3.13
N ARG A 64 -20.26 2.92 -2.56
CA ARG A 64 -21.56 2.24 -2.49
C ARG A 64 -22.15 1.95 -3.87
N LYS A 65 -21.90 2.85 -4.84
CA LYS A 65 -22.31 2.64 -6.23
C LYS A 65 -21.58 1.46 -6.88
N ASP A 66 -20.32 1.24 -6.53
CA ASP A 66 -19.50 0.17 -7.13
C ASP A 66 -19.72 -1.20 -6.45
N ILE A 67 -19.72 -1.24 -5.12
CA ILE A 67 -19.69 -2.51 -4.37
C ILE A 67 -20.99 -2.86 -3.66
N GLY A 68 -21.98 -1.95 -3.67
CA GLY A 68 -23.23 -2.09 -2.93
C GLY A 68 -23.10 -1.65 -1.47
N ASP A 69 -23.87 -2.25 -0.57
CA ASP A 69 -23.89 -1.88 0.85
C ASP A 69 -22.65 -2.37 1.58
N PHE A 70 -22.01 -1.46 2.33
CA PHE A 70 -20.88 -1.72 3.20
C PHE A 70 -20.98 -0.83 4.44
N GLU A 71 -20.18 -1.10 5.46
CA GLU A 71 -20.14 -0.26 6.65
C GLU A 71 -19.49 1.09 6.33
N ASP A 72 -20.21 2.20 6.56
CA ASP A 72 -19.74 3.58 6.34
C ASP A 72 -18.70 4.02 7.40
N LEU A 73 -17.68 3.18 7.64
CA LEU A 73 -16.64 3.39 8.64
C LEU A 73 -15.24 3.06 8.10
N ILE A 74 -14.70 3.95 7.27
CA ILE A 74 -13.28 3.99 6.93
C ILE A 74 -12.49 4.31 8.20
N ASN A 75 -11.54 3.44 8.52
CA ASN A 75 -10.46 3.74 9.43
C ASN A 75 -9.37 4.51 8.66
N PRO A 76 -9.22 5.83 8.87
CA PRO A 76 -8.27 6.60 8.06
C PRO A 76 -6.83 6.22 8.33
N LEU A 77 -6.49 5.52 9.42
CA LEU A 77 -5.14 4.98 9.64
C LEU A 77 -4.72 3.95 8.61
N GLU A 78 -5.69 3.21 8.07
CA GLU A 78 -5.43 2.21 7.07
C GLU A 78 -4.89 2.81 5.77
N LEU A 79 -5.09 4.12 5.56
CA LEU A 79 -4.52 4.86 4.44
C LEU A 79 -3.02 5.18 4.65
N PHE A 80 -2.51 5.04 5.88
CA PHE A 80 -1.15 5.42 6.28
C PHE A 80 -0.23 4.22 6.52
N VAL A 81 -0.78 3.00 6.49
CA VAL A 81 0.00 1.76 6.47
C VAL A 81 0.01 1.18 5.05
N PRO A 82 1.09 0.53 4.62
CA PRO A 82 1.11 -0.14 3.33
C PRO A 82 0.14 -1.34 3.34
N LYS A 83 -0.42 -1.69 2.19
CA LYS A 83 -1.26 -2.88 2.03
C LYS A 83 -0.87 -3.67 0.80
N ILE A 84 -0.98 -4.99 0.89
CA ILE A 84 -0.94 -5.87 -0.29
C ILE A 84 -2.39 -6.25 -0.60
N VAL A 85 -2.83 -5.99 -1.82
CA VAL A 85 -4.21 -6.22 -2.25
C VAL A 85 -4.23 -7.14 -3.46
N THR A 86 -5.20 -8.06 -3.47
CA THR A 86 -5.49 -8.88 -4.64
C THR A 86 -6.42 -8.10 -5.56
N PRO A 87 -6.07 -7.90 -6.84
CA PRO A 87 -6.94 -7.21 -7.78
C PRO A 87 -8.18 -8.06 -8.09
N ARG A 88 -9.28 -7.41 -8.47
CA ARG A 88 -10.40 -8.11 -9.12
C ARG A 88 -9.92 -8.66 -10.46
N ILE A 89 -10.21 -9.93 -10.74
CA ILE A 89 -9.86 -10.58 -12.00
C ILE A 89 -10.85 -10.11 -13.06
N ILE A 90 -10.55 -8.96 -13.66
CA ILE A 90 -11.38 -8.32 -14.69
C ILE A 90 -10.96 -8.71 -16.10
N ASP A 91 -9.75 -9.22 -16.28
CA ASP A 91 -9.22 -9.65 -17.57
C ASP A 91 -8.22 -10.82 -17.43
N GLN A 92 -7.89 -11.42 -18.57
CA GLN A 92 -7.01 -12.58 -18.65
C GLN A 92 -5.55 -12.24 -18.29
N ARG A 93 -5.10 -10.99 -18.53
CA ARG A 93 -3.76 -10.54 -18.14
C ARG A 93 -3.62 -10.53 -16.63
N ILE A 94 -4.57 -9.93 -15.91
CA ILE A 94 -4.59 -9.92 -14.43
C ILE A 94 -4.65 -11.35 -13.88
N LYS A 95 -5.44 -12.23 -14.51
CA LYS A 95 -5.51 -13.65 -14.16
C LYS A 95 -4.16 -14.36 -14.33
N ASN A 96 -3.50 -14.15 -15.47
CA ASN A 96 -2.26 -14.86 -15.83
C ASN A 96 -1.04 -14.34 -15.06
N GLN A 97 -1.01 -13.04 -14.79
CA GLN A 97 0.04 -12.44 -13.96
C GLN A 97 -0.01 -12.94 -12.51
N GLN A 98 -1.19 -13.34 -12.02
CA GLN A 98 -1.42 -13.70 -10.61
C GLN A 98 -0.80 -12.69 -9.64
N GLY A 99 -0.79 -11.42 -10.08
CA GLY A 99 -0.06 -10.35 -9.42
C GLY A 99 -0.79 -9.84 -8.19
N LEU A 100 -0.02 -9.34 -7.23
CA LEU A 100 -0.51 -8.57 -6.10
C LEU A 100 -0.14 -7.11 -6.30
N PHE A 101 -1.02 -6.21 -5.87
CA PHE A 101 -0.74 -4.77 -5.88
C PHE A 101 -0.35 -4.31 -4.48
N MET A 102 0.59 -3.36 -4.40
CA MET A 102 0.89 -2.67 -3.17
C MET A 102 0.19 -1.31 -3.15
N PHE A 103 -0.65 -1.09 -2.15
CA PHE A 103 -1.13 0.23 -1.82
C PHE A 103 -0.04 0.99 -1.06
N VAL A 104 0.52 2.01 -1.69
CA VAL A 104 1.52 2.87 -1.07
C VAL A 104 0.81 3.80 -0.08
N PRO A 105 1.27 3.89 1.18
CA PRO A 105 0.63 4.71 2.18
C PRO A 105 0.70 6.19 1.84
N PHE A 106 -0.33 6.95 2.19
CA PHE A 106 -0.33 8.41 2.04
C PHE A 106 0.64 9.04 3.04
N VAL A 107 1.70 9.66 2.55
CA VAL A 107 2.65 10.41 3.38
C VAL A 107 2.40 11.90 3.19
N ASP A 108 2.16 12.60 4.30
CA ASP A 108 1.98 14.05 4.30
C ASP A 108 3.34 14.74 4.14
N ASN A 109 3.39 15.82 3.35
CA ASN A 109 4.58 16.65 3.18
C ASN A 109 4.69 17.73 4.27
N TYR A 110 3.85 17.65 5.30
CA TYR A 110 3.94 18.47 6.50
C TYR A 110 4.29 17.63 7.73
N GLY A 111 5.35 18.04 8.41
CA GLY A 111 5.81 17.52 9.68
C GLY A 111 5.41 18.42 10.82
N VAL A 112 5.74 17.97 12.03
CA VAL A 112 5.65 18.77 13.24
C VAL A 112 7.03 18.79 13.88
N SER A 113 7.61 19.97 14.06
CA SER A 113 8.86 20.16 14.80
C SER A 113 8.65 19.96 16.31
N GLU A 114 9.74 19.84 17.07
CA GLU A 114 9.70 19.60 18.52
C GLU A 114 8.86 20.64 19.29
N ASN A 115 8.79 21.87 18.78
CA ASN A 115 7.98 22.96 19.32
C ASN A 115 6.49 22.94 18.91
N GLY A 116 6.04 21.89 18.22
CA GLY A 116 4.66 21.73 17.77
C GLY A 116 4.28 22.53 16.51
N GLN A 117 5.22 23.25 15.90
CA GLN A 117 4.97 23.97 14.65
C GLN A 117 4.97 23.05 13.45
N SER A 118 4.13 23.36 12.47
CA SER A 118 4.13 22.60 11.22
C SER A 118 5.27 23.05 10.33
N THR A 119 6.08 22.10 9.90
CA THR A 119 7.20 22.34 8.98
C THR A 119 6.93 21.64 7.67
N PHE A 120 7.22 22.30 6.55
CA PHE A 120 7.24 21.62 5.27
C PHE A 120 8.43 20.66 5.26
N ILE A 121 8.18 19.45 4.79
CA ILE A 121 9.17 18.39 4.70
C ILE A 121 9.62 18.29 3.24
N GLY A 122 10.94 18.16 3.02
CA GLY A 122 11.51 18.04 1.69
C GLY A 122 11.06 16.78 0.95
N SER A 123 11.23 16.74 -0.36
CA SER A 123 10.87 15.56 -1.16
C SER A 123 11.61 14.29 -0.72
N ASP A 124 12.84 14.42 -0.24
CA ASP A 124 13.66 13.27 0.15
C ASP A 124 13.22 12.68 1.48
N ASP A 125 12.87 13.53 2.45
CA ASP A 125 12.27 13.11 3.71
C ASP A 125 10.89 12.43 3.48
N VAL A 126 10.08 12.91 2.54
CA VAL A 126 8.80 12.25 2.16
C VAL A 126 9.07 10.85 1.60
N LYS A 127 10.10 10.70 0.74
CA LYS A 127 10.51 9.39 0.23
C LYS A 127 10.98 8.49 1.37
N GLU A 128 11.80 9.00 2.30
CA GLU A 128 12.30 8.23 3.44
C GLU A 128 11.16 7.74 4.34
N ARG A 129 10.19 8.61 4.64
CA ARG A 129 8.98 8.23 5.39
C ARG A 129 8.15 7.18 4.66
N THR A 130 7.96 7.36 3.35
CA THR A 130 7.25 6.39 2.50
C THR A 130 7.95 5.03 2.56
N GLN A 131 9.27 5.03 2.38
CA GLN A 131 10.07 3.81 2.43
C GLN A 131 10.00 3.16 3.82
N THR A 132 10.10 3.94 4.90
CA THR A 132 9.99 3.45 6.28
C THR A 132 8.66 2.72 6.51
N ARG A 133 7.56 3.24 5.95
CA ARG A 133 6.26 2.59 6.05
C ARG A 133 6.19 1.33 5.21
N ILE A 134 6.67 1.36 3.96
CA ILE A 134 6.76 0.16 3.11
C ILE A 134 7.60 -0.93 3.79
N ASN A 135 8.64 -0.55 4.55
CA ASN A 135 9.51 -1.47 5.27
C ASN A 135 8.78 -2.32 6.32
N ILE A 136 7.57 -1.93 6.75
CA ILE A 136 6.72 -2.74 7.63
C ILE A 136 6.41 -4.10 6.99
N LEU A 137 6.32 -4.16 5.65
CA LEU A 137 6.05 -5.38 4.91
C LEU A 137 7.32 -6.21 4.60
N ARG A 138 8.51 -5.76 5.00
CA ARG A 138 9.73 -6.51 4.72
C ARG A 138 9.77 -7.80 5.52
N LEU A 139 10.15 -8.87 4.85
CA LEU A 139 10.57 -10.10 5.51
C LEU A 139 11.97 -9.88 6.10
N LEU A 140 12.14 -10.19 7.38
CA LEU A 140 13.41 -10.07 8.09
C LEU A 140 14.01 -11.45 8.37
N SER A 141 15.32 -11.58 8.30
CA SER A 141 16.04 -12.85 8.37
C SER A 141 15.88 -13.58 9.71
N SER A 142 15.99 -12.87 10.83
CA SER A 142 15.70 -13.42 12.15
C SER A 142 15.36 -12.32 13.18
N PRO A 143 14.80 -12.69 14.35
CA PRO A 143 14.55 -11.74 15.44
C PRO A 143 15.84 -11.08 15.99
N GLU A 144 16.95 -11.82 15.97
CA GLU A 144 18.27 -11.37 16.46
C GLU A 144 19.01 -10.54 15.41
N ASN A 145 18.78 -10.82 14.12
CA ASN A 145 19.42 -10.16 12.99
C ASN A 145 18.33 -9.67 12.02
N GLN A 146 17.81 -8.47 12.31
CA GLN A 146 16.70 -7.81 11.62
C GLN A 146 17.06 -7.29 10.21
N GLN A 147 17.85 -8.05 9.46
CA GLN A 147 18.22 -7.69 8.09
C GLN A 147 17.11 -8.09 7.12
N PRO A 148 16.80 -7.27 6.10
CA PRO A 148 15.83 -7.63 5.07
C PRO A 148 16.27 -8.87 4.28
N VAL A 149 15.40 -9.86 4.18
CA VAL A 149 15.59 -10.98 3.26
C VAL A 149 15.50 -10.44 1.84
N THR A 150 16.59 -10.60 1.09
CA THR A 150 16.68 -10.14 -0.30
C THR A 150 16.92 -11.33 -1.22
N PHE A 151 16.10 -11.44 -2.26
CA PHE A 151 16.28 -12.41 -3.33
C PHE A 151 16.92 -11.70 -4.52
N VAL A 152 18.20 -11.96 -4.76
CA VAL A 152 18.93 -11.39 -5.91
C VAL A 152 18.97 -12.44 -7.00
N ILE A 153 18.38 -12.13 -8.15
CA ILE A 153 18.44 -12.97 -9.34
C ILE A 153 19.63 -12.49 -10.18
N PRO A 154 20.67 -13.32 -10.41
CA PRO A 154 21.78 -12.93 -11.26
C PRO A 154 21.32 -12.68 -12.69
N HIS A 155 21.84 -11.62 -13.32
CA HIS A 155 21.41 -11.21 -14.65
C HIS A 155 21.57 -12.34 -15.68
N GLU A 156 22.67 -13.08 -15.61
CA GLU A 156 22.99 -14.21 -16.48
C GLU A 156 21.98 -15.37 -16.38
N LYS A 157 21.17 -15.43 -15.31
CA LYS A 157 20.14 -16.45 -15.14
C LYS A 157 18.82 -16.10 -15.84
N LYS A 158 18.67 -14.87 -16.32
CA LYS A 158 17.42 -14.39 -16.94
C LYS A 158 16.92 -15.31 -18.06
N GLU A 159 17.77 -15.65 -19.03
CA GLU A 159 17.37 -16.47 -20.18
C GLU A 159 17.09 -17.93 -19.80
N SER A 160 17.85 -18.49 -18.85
CA SER A 160 17.57 -19.84 -18.31
C SER A 160 16.20 -19.89 -17.64
N ILE A 161 15.89 -18.90 -16.79
CA ILE A 161 14.60 -18.79 -16.11
C ILE A 161 13.46 -18.65 -17.12
N ARG A 162 13.63 -17.81 -18.16
CA ARG A 162 12.61 -17.67 -19.22
C ARG A 162 12.38 -18.99 -19.96
N THR A 163 13.44 -19.71 -20.30
CA THR A 163 13.33 -21.01 -21.00
C THR A 163 12.59 -22.04 -20.13
N GLU A 164 12.89 -22.09 -18.83
CA GLU A 164 12.17 -22.96 -17.89
C GLU A 164 10.69 -22.57 -17.77
N LEU A 165 10.38 -21.29 -17.65
CA LEU A 165 8.99 -20.78 -17.60
C LEU A 165 8.22 -21.10 -18.89
N GLU A 166 8.84 -20.92 -20.06
CA GLU A 166 8.25 -21.26 -21.36
C GLU A 166 7.96 -22.77 -21.44
N SER A 167 8.85 -23.63 -20.93
CA SER A 167 8.61 -25.08 -20.87
C SER A 167 7.41 -25.47 -19.99
N MET A 168 7.02 -24.61 -19.04
CA MET A 168 5.83 -24.76 -18.20
C MET A 168 4.59 -24.05 -18.79
N GLY A 169 4.70 -23.48 -20.00
CA GLY A 169 3.62 -22.75 -20.66
C GLY A 169 3.45 -21.30 -20.19
N ILE A 170 4.39 -20.76 -19.42
CA ILE A 170 4.39 -19.35 -18.97
C ILE A 170 5.20 -18.54 -19.97
N THR A 171 4.63 -18.31 -21.14
CA THR A 171 5.24 -17.52 -22.22
C THR A 171 4.92 -16.03 -22.10
N GLU A 172 5.54 -15.22 -22.97
CA GLU A 172 5.27 -13.78 -23.02
C GLU A 172 3.81 -13.50 -23.41
N SER A 173 3.26 -14.19 -24.43
CA SER A 173 1.86 -14.03 -24.81
C SER A 173 0.88 -14.63 -23.78
N PHE A 174 1.32 -15.59 -22.98
CA PHE A 174 0.54 -16.04 -21.83
C PHE A 174 0.36 -14.88 -20.82
N ILE A 175 1.44 -14.16 -20.47
CA ILE A 175 1.35 -13.03 -19.54
C ILE A 175 0.66 -11.81 -20.17
N TYR A 176 0.90 -11.55 -21.46
CA TYR A 176 0.35 -10.44 -22.22
C TYR A 176 -0.52 -10.97 -23.38
N PRO A 177 -1.78 -11.32 -23.12
CA PRO A 177 -2.65 -11.99 -24.09
C PRO A 177 -3.24 -11.03 -25.15
N ASP A 178 -2.60 -9.90 -25.43
CA ASP A 178 -3.05 -9.02 -26.51
C ASP A 178 -2.62 -9.55 -27.89
N PRO A 179 -3.38 -9.21 -28.95
CA PRO A 179 -3.14 -9.77 -30.28
C PRO A 179 -1.71 -9.54 -30.81
N SER A 180 -1.07 -8.43 -30.44
CA SER A 180 0.27 -8.09 -30.90
C SER A 180 1.31 -9.05 -30.34
N HIS A 181 1.26 -9.35 -29.03
CA HIS A 181 2.18 -10.28 -28.39
C HIS A 181 1.95 -11.72 -28.85
N ILE A 182 0.69 -12.12 -29.05
CA ILE A 182 0.34 -13.43 -29.60
C ILE A 182 0.89 -13.59 -31.02
N ALA A 183 0.66 -12.60 -31.90
CA ALA A 183 1.13 -12.65 -33.28
C ALA A 183 2.67 -12.70 -33.36
N HIS A 184 3.35 -11.92 -32.52
CA HIS A 184 4.80 -11.94 -32.43
C HIS A 184 5.33 -13.31 -31.99
N GLU A 185 4.67 -13.99 -31.06
CA GLU A 185 5.04 -15.35 -30.65
C GLU A 185 4.83 -16.36 -31.77
N ILE A 186 3.69 -16.30 -32.48
CA ILE A 186 3.39 -17.18 -33.62
C ILE A 186 4.45 -17.03 -34.73
N SER A 187 4.89 -15.80 -35.03
CA SER A 187 5.90 -15.55 -36.07
C SER A 187 7.29 -16.12 -35.76
N LYS A 188 7.56 -16.58 -34.53
CA LYS A 188 8.82 -17.27 -34.22
C LYS A 188 8.83 -18.72 -34.71
N TYR A 189 7.65 -19.30 -34.96
CA TYR A 189 7.47 -20.71 -35.33
C TYR A 189 7.10 -20.91 -36.80
N TYR A 190 6.77 -19.85 -37.54
CA TYR A 190 6.37 -19.85 -38.95
C TYR A 190 7.10 -18.77 -39.74
#